data_AF-R6RT21-F1
#
_entry.id   AF-R6RT21-F1
#
_cell.length_a   1.000
_cell.length_b   1.000
_cell.length_c   1.000
_cell.angle_alpha   90.00
_cell.angle_beta   90.00
_cell.angle_gamma   90.00
#
_symmetry.space_group_name_H-M   'P 1'
#
loop_
_entity.id
_entity.type
_entity.pdbx_description
1 polymer ?
#
loop_
_entity_poly.entity_id
_entity_poly.type
_entity_poly.pdbx_seq_one_letter_code
_entity_poly.pdbx_strand_id
1 'polypeptide(L)'
;MSEKIWNDIEVDFLNKIYNYKGAVGVDDLFHMLKSNYGLKGDLFNKILGTVTQKEYCIIEKIRKLDNTEEEVIFITYKGLEKLSEKRNFSIKKMLKNQVAYELKCEGYKTYSDWLDANRNQLALEAEITRMFARVLADMCIILMNKDNDDEIKETLQAAVARMNERTKRFPELNNSVAYTIVSAIYDKLLNLLGNDRYIYEVEMTVKLIESYMPERHDMAIDFI
;
A
#
# COMPACT_ATOMS: atom_id res chain seq x y z
N MET A 1 14.19 11.67 35.02
CA MET A 1 12.82 11.65 34.46
C MET A 1 12.02 10.64 35.26
N SER A 2 10.81 10.98 35.70
CA SER A 2 10.03 10.08 36.55
C SER A 2 9.52 8.88 35.77
N GLU A 3 9.29 7.76 36.46
CA GLU A 3 8.77 6.52 35.88
C GLU A 3 7.42 6.73 35.18
N LYS A 4 6.57 7.60 35.74
CA LYS A 4 5.29 7.99 35.14
C LYS A 4 5.44 8.67 33.77
N ILE A 5 6.34 9.66 33.67
CA ILE A 5 6.60 10.36 32.39
C ILE A 5 7.16 9.38 31.36
N TRP A 6 7.96 8.42 31.81
CA TRP A 6 8.50 7.37 30.95
C TRP A 6 7.44 6.42 30.41
N ASN A 7 6.53 5.98 31.27
CA ASN A 7 5.39 5.16 30.84
C ASN A 7 4.46 5.92 29.88
N ASP A 8 4.24 7.22 30.09
CA ASP A 8 3.39 8.03 29.19
C ASP A 8 4.03 8.18 27.79
N ILE A 9 5.35 8.37 27.72
CA ILE A 9 6.08 8.44 26.44
C ILE A 9 6.09 7.08 25.73
N GLU A 10 6.26 5.97 26.45
CA GLU A 10 6.15 4.62 25.86
C GLU A 10 4.75 4.38 25.26
N VAL A 11 3.69 4.77 25.97
CA VAL A 11 2.31 4.63 25.49
C VAL A 11 2.07 5.48 24.25
N ASP A 12 2.52 6.74 24.22
CA ASP A 12 2.38 7.61 23.05
C ASP A 12 3.16 7.07 21.83
N PHE A 13 4.35 6.51 22.06
CA PHE A 13 5.16 5.86 21.03
C PHE A 13 4.41 4.68 20.39
N LEU A 14 3.89 3.75 21.21
CA LEU A 14 3.10 2.62 20.75
C LEU A 14 1.81 3.05 20.05
N ASN A 15 1.16 4.10 20.57
CA ASN A 15 -0.05 4.65 19.97
C ASN A 15 0.21 5.23 18.58
N LYS A 16 1.40 5.81 18.36
CA LYS A 16 1.80 6.32 17.05
C LYS A 16 1.91 5.17 16.04
N ILE A 17 2.63 4.11 16.37
CA ILE A 17 2.76 2.92 15.51
C ILE A 17 1.38 2.30 15.22
N TYR A 18 0.53 2.15 16.24
CA TYR A 18 -0.84 1.64 16.09
C TYR A 18 -1.66 2.45 15.07
N ASN A 19 -1.55 3.78 15.09
CA ASN A 19 -2.29 4.64 14.16
C ASN A 19 -1.78 4.52 12.71
N TYR A 20 -0.57 4.00 12.49
CA TYR A 20 0.00 3.63 11.19
C TYR A 20 -0.21 2.14 10.89
N LYS A 21 -1.38 1.58 11.22
CA LYS A 21 -1.71 0.16 11.02
C LYS A 21 -0.70 -0.81 11.64
N GLY A 22 0.04 -0.38 12.66
CA GLY A 22 0.94 -1.24 13.43
C GLY A 22 2.35 -1.44 12.87
N ALA A 23 2.71 -0.77 11.76
CA ALA A 23 4.04 -0.79 11.18
C ALA A 23 4.44 0.62 10.70
N VAL A 24 5.70 1.00 10.86
CA VAL A 24 6.22 2.28 10.36
C VAL A 24 7.73 2.23 10.19
N GLY A 25 8.27 2.93 9.20
CA GLY A 25 9.71 3.15 9.08
C GLY A 25 10.28 3.80 10.34
N VAL A 26 11.44 3.34 10.82
CA VAL A 26 12.07 3.87 12.03
C VAL A 26 12.40 5.36 11.85
N ASP A 27 12.92 5.75 10.68
CA ASP A 27 13.23 7.14 10.35
C ASP A 27 11.98 8.01 10.28
N ASP A 28 10.91 7.51 9.66
CA ASP A 28 9.61 8.18 9.59
C ASP A 28 9.02 8.41 10.98
N LEU A 29 9.07 7.39 11.85
CA LEU A 29 8.61 7.49 13.22
C LEU A 29 9.42 8.52 14.02
N PHE A 30 10.74 8.55 13.83
CA PHE A 30 11.59 9.56 14.44
C PHE A 30 11.19 10.98 14.01
N HIS A 31 11.01 11.21 12.70
CA HIS A 31 10.57 12.50 12.17
C HIS A 31 9.20 12.93 12.73
N MET A 32 8.25 12.00 12.83
CA MET A 32 6.92 12.25 13.39
C MET A 32 6.93 12.57 14.89
N LEU A 33 7.84 11.98 15.66
CA LEU A 33 7.91 12.20 17.11
C LEU A 33 8.77 13.42 17.46
N LYS A 34 9.79 13.72 16.64
CA LYS A 34 10.58 14.95 16.75
C LYS A 34 9.72 16.20 16.66
N SER A 35 8.75 16.23 15.73
CA SER A 35 7.85 17.38 15.54
C SER A 35 6.86 17.58 16.70
N ASN A 36 6.46 16.50 17.38
CA ASN A 36 5.47 16.56 18.45
C ASN A 36 6.07 16.82 19.85
N TYR A 37 7.28 16.32 20.12
CA TYR A 37 7.87 16.37 21.47
C TYR A 37 9.25 17.05 21.52
N GLY A 38 9.77 17.56 20.39
CA GLY A 38 11.14 18.07 20.33
C GLY A 38 12.19 16.99 20.65
N LEU A 39 11.83 15.73 20.41
CA LEU A 39 12.64 14.56 20.77
C LEU A 39 14.02 14.62 20.09
N LYS A 40 15.08 14.57 20.90
CA LYS A 40 16.46 14.40 20.45
C LYS A 40 16.69 12.93 20.05
N GLY A 41 17.58 12.69 19.09
CA GLY A 41 17.89 11.34 18.58
C GLY A 41 18.25 10.34 19.69
N ASP A 42 19.06 10.75 20.68
CA ASP A 42 19.44 9.89 21.81
C ASP A 42 18.25 9.40 22.63
N LEU A 43 17.24 10.26 22.79
CA LEU A 43 16.04 9.92 23.56
C LEU A 43 15.14 8.96 22.78
N PHE A 44 15.03 9.17 21.46
CA PHE A 44 14.33 8.24 20.57
C PHE A 44 14.99 6.86 20.59
N ASN A 45 16.31 6.77 20.42
CA ASN A 45 17.05 5.51 20.44
C ASN A 45 16.90 4.79 21.79
N LYS A 46 16.84 5.54 22.89
CA LYS A 46 16.58 4.97 24.23
C LYS A 46 15.17 4.39 24.35
N ILE A 47 14.16 5.08 23.85
CA ILE A 47 12.77 4.57 23.82
C ILE A 47 12.71 3.33 22.95
N LEU A 48 13.28 3.39 21.74
CA LEU A 48 13.36 2.29 20.78
C LEU A 48 13.97 1.03 21.42
N GLY A 49 15.14 1.17 22.05
CA GLY A 49 15.77 0.05 22.76
C GLY A 49 14.92 -0.50 23.91
N THR A 50 14.20 0.37 24.63
CA THR A 50 13.33 -0.05 25.74
C THR A 50 12.11 -0.83 25.27
N VAL A 51 11.41 -0.35 24.23
CA VAL A 51 10.22 -1.03 23.70
C VAL A 51 10.58 -2.36 23.02
N THR A 52 11.74 -2.45 22.38
CA THR A 52 12.25 -3.71 21.82
C THR A 52 12.69 -4.69 22.91
N GLN A 53 13.42 -4.23 23.94
CA GLN A 53 13.81 -5.09 25.07
C GLN A 53 12.60 -5.66 25.82
N LYS A 54 11.53 -4.87 25.95
CA LYS A 54 10.26 -5.30 26.54
C LYS A 54 9.40 -6.15 25.60
N GLU A 55 9.84 -6.37 24.36
CA GLU A 55 9.12 -7.09 23.30
C GLU A 55 7.77 -6.45 22.94
N TYR A 56 7.60 -5.16 23.20
CA TYR A 56 6.42 -4.41 22.75
C TYR A 56 6.48 -4.12 21.25
N CYS A 57 7.70 -4.06 20.72
CA CYS A 57 7.95 -3.87 19.31
C CYS A 57 9.05 -4.82 18.81
N ILE A 58 9.01 -5.09 17.52
CA ILE A 58 10.07 -5.79 16.78
C ILE A 58 10.53 -4.86 15.66
N ILE A 59 11.83 -4.82 15.41
CA ILE A 59 12.42 -4.08 14.29
C ILE A 59 12.99 -5.10 13.32
N GLU A 60 12.60 -4.97 12.06
CA GLU A 60 13.19 -5.74 10.97
C GLU A 60 13.75 -4.82 9.90
N LYS A 61 14.79 -5.31 9.22
CA LYS A 61 15.31 -4.68 8.01
C LYS A 61 14.61 -5.30 6.81
N ILE A 62 13.67 -4.56 6.23
CA ILE A 62 12.80 -5.03 5.16
C ILE A 62 13.38 -4.66 3.80
N ARG A 63 13.54 -5.65 2.93
CA ARG A 63 13.89 -5.43 1.52
C ARG A 63 12.62 -5.24 0.69
N LYS A 64 12.37 -4.01 0.25
CA LYS A 64 11.23 -3.65 -0.59
C LYS A 64 11.27 -4.34 -1.95
N LEU A 65 10.17 -4.26 -2.69
CA LEU A 65 10.04 -4.82 -4.03
C LEU A 65 11.01 -4.17 -5.05
N ASP A 66 11.38 -2.90 -4.84
CA ASP A 66 12.38 -2.18 -5.65
C ASP A 66 13.84 -2.48 -5.24
N ASN A 67 14.04 -3.40 -4.30
CA ASN A 67 15.33 -3.78 -3.68
C ASN A 67 15.99 -2.72 -2.80
N THR A 68 15.30 -1.63 -2.48
CA THR A 68 15.73 -0.77 -1.37
C THR A 68 15.49 -1.48 -0.03
N GLU A 69 16.25 -1.10 0.99
CA GLU A 69 16.10 -1.65 2.33
C GLU A 69 15.70 -0.54 3.30
N GLU A 70 14.82 -0.85 4.23
CA GLU A 70 14.36 0.06 5.28
C GLU A 70 14.23 -0.68 6.61
N GLU A 71 14.58 -0.02 7.72
CA GLU A 71 14.25 -0.52 9.05
C GLU A 71 12.81 -0.15 9.41
N VAL A 72 11.98 -1.16 9.62
CA VAL A 72 10.56 -1.01 9.96
C VAL A 72 10.35 -1.52 11.37
N ILE A 73 9.66 -0.73 12.19
CA ILE A 73 9.23 -1.11 13.54
C ILE A 73 7.76 -1.55 13.51
N PHE A 74 7.50 -2.71 14.11
CA PHE A 74 6.19 -3.31 14.22
C PHE A 74 5.76 -3.38 15.68
N ILE A 75 4.47 -3.16 15.95
CA ILE A 75 3.89 -3.40 17.28
C ILE A 75 3.53 -4.88 17.44
N THR A 76 3.90 -5.49 18.56
CA THR A 76 3.57 -6.90 18.86
C THR A 76 2.22 -7.01 19.59
N TYR A 77 1.72 -8.23 19.78
CA TYR A 77 0.58 -8.45 20.68
C TYR A 77 0.84 -7.92 22.09
N LYS A 78 2.06 -8.13 22.61
CA LYS A 78 2.45 -7.63 23.94
C LYS A 78 2.47 -6.09 23.99
N GLY A 79 2.88 -5.43 22.91
CA GLY A 79 2.80 -3.98 22.79
C GLY A 79 1.35 -3.48 22.75
N LEU A 80 0.46 -4.22 22.07
CA LEU A 80 -0.97 -3.93 22.04
C LEU A 80 -1.63 -4.15 23.40
N GLU A 81 -1.28 -5.21 24.12
CA GLU A 81 -1.72 -5.43 25.50
C GLU A 81 -1.33 -4.25 26.40
N LYS A 82 -0.08 -3.80 26.31
CA LYS A 82 0.39 -2.62 27.05
C LYS A 82 -0.43 -1.36 26.70
N LEU A 83 -0.69 -1.15 25.41
CA LEU A 83 -1.48 0.01 24.96
C LEU A 83 -2.96 -0.11 25.38
N SER A 84 -3.47 -1.34 25.58
CA SER A 84 -4.85 -1.60 26.01
C SER A 84 -5.15 -1.14 27.44
N GLU A 85 -4.12 -1.03 28.29
CA GLU A 85 -4.23 -0.51 29.66
C GLU A 85 -4.74 0.95 29.70
N LYS A 86 -4.60 1.68 28.58
CA LYS A 86 -4.96 3.10 28.45
C LYS A 86 -6.01 3.37 27.38
N ARG A 87 -6.32 2.41 26.51
CA ARG A 87 -7.18 2.59 25.34
C ARG A 87 -7.98 1.33 25.02
N ASN A 88 -9.25 1.51 24.67
CA ASN A 88 -10.05 0.43 24.08
C ASN A 88 -9.80 0.31 22.58
N PHE A 89 -9.56 -0.91 22.12
CA PHE A 89 -9.42 -1.22 20.69
C PHE A 89 -10.65 -1.92 20.13
N SER A 90 -10.88 -1.72 18.84
CA SER A 90 -11.82 -2.54 18.09
C SER A 90 -11.08 -3.75 17.55
N ILE A 91 -11.41 -4.94 18.07
CA ILE A 91 -10.87 -6.23 17.57
C ILE A 91 -11.10 -6.35 16.05
N LYS A 92 -12.27 -5.93 15.56
CA LYS A 92 -12.57 -5.93 14.12
C LYS A 92 -11.59 -5.08 13.32
N LYS A 93 -11.23 -3.88 13.79
CA LYS A 93 -10.24 -3.02 13.12
C LYS A 93 -8.83 -3.60 13.22
N MET A 94 -8.48 -4.19 14.36
CA MET A 94 -7.17 -4.82 14.57
C MET A 94 -6.95 -6.00 13.62
N LEU A 95 -7.95 -6.87 13.48
CA LEU A 95 -7.90 -8.01 12.55
C LEU A 95 -7.90 -7.54 11.10
N LYS A 96 -8.78 -6.58 10.73
CA LYS A 96 -8.85 -6.06 9.36
C LYS A 96 -7.53 -5.47 8.89
N ASN A 97 -6.82 -4.74 9.76
CA ASN A 97 -5.58 -4.06 9.40
C ASN A 97 -4.32 -4.88 9.74
N GLN A 98 -4.47 -6.12 10.23
CA GLN A 98 -3.39 -6.97 10.73
C GLN A 98 -2.39 -6.15 11.58
N VAL A 99 -2.89 -5.49 12.64
CA VAL A 99 -2.10 -4.47 13.34
C VAL A 99 -0.89 -5.06 14.07
N ALA A 100 -1.03 -6.26 14.62
CA ALA A 100 0.07 -6.91 15.34
C ALA A 100 1.08 -7.52 14.36
N TYR A 101 2.37 -7.46 14.71
CA TYR A 101 3.47 -8.10 13.99
C TYR A 101 3.18 -9.57 13.68
N GLU A 102 2.67 -10.29 14.69
CA GLU A 102 2.34 -11.71 14.59
C GLU A 102 1.21 -11.98 13.60
N LEU A 103 0.28 -11.03 13.41
CA LEU A 103 -0.75 -11.12 12.36
C LEU A 103 -0.14 -10.88 10.98
N LYS A 104 0.77 -9.91 10.85
CA LYS A 104 1.44 -9.58 9.58
C LYS A 104 2.34 -10.71 9.08
N CYS A 105 2.92 -11.49 9.99
CA CYS A 105 3.76 -12.63 9.61
C CYS A 105 2.96 -13.82 9.06
N GLU A 106 1.63 -13.88 9.27
CA GLU A 106 0.76 -14.97 8.78
C GLU A 106 1.29 -16.41 9.04
N GLY A 107 1.96 -16.63 10.17
CA GLY A 107 2.52 -17.93 10.55
C GLY A 107 3.96 -18.19 10.09
N TYR A 108 4.57 -17.27 9.35
CA TYR A 108 6.01 -17.26 9.11
C TYR A 108 6.76 -16.79 10.36
N LYS A 109 8.06 -17.10 10.42
CA LYS A 109 8.91 -16.75 11.58
C LYS A 109 9.17 -15.24 11.68
N THR A 110 9.30 -14.57 10.54
CA THR A 110 9.50 -13.13 10.43
C THR A 110 8.64 -12.53 9.32
N TYR A 111 8.45 -11.21 9.34
CA TYR A 111 7.75 -10.54 8.25
C TYR A 111 8.57 -10.60 6.96
N SER A 112 9.90 -10.52 7.06
CA SER A 112 10.80 -10.72 5.92
C SER A 112 10.64 -12.09 5.26
N ASP A 113 10.49 -13.17 6.05
CA ASP A 113 10.23 -14.51 5.51
C ASP A 113 8.90 -14.58 4.75
N TRP A 114 7.84 -13.96 5.30
CA TRP A 114 6.54 -13.87 4.62
C TRP A 114 6.67 -13.06 3.32
N LEU A 115 7.40 -11.95 3.34
CA LEU A 115 7.61 -11.08 2.18
C LEU A 115 8.35 -11.83 1.06
N ASP A 116 9.40 -12.56 1.40
CA ASP A 116 10.17 -13.35 0.44
C ASP A 116 9.33 -14.50 -0.14
N ALA A 117 8.52 -15.17 0.68
CA ALA A 117 7.64 -16.25 0.22
C ALA A 117 6.52 -15.75 -0.71
N ASN A 118 6.03 -14.53 -0.50
CA ASN A 118 4.94 -13.94 -1.29
C ASN A 118 5.43 -13.04 -2.43
N ARG A 119 6.74 -12.77 -2.53
CA ARG A 119 7.33 -11.69 -3.35
C ARG A 119 6.82 -11.62 -4.80
N ASN A 120 6.71 -12.76 -5.47
CA ASN A 120 6.23 -12.82 -6.85
C ASN A 120 4.75 -12.43 -6.97
N GLN A 121 3.91 -12.88 -6.03
CA GLN A 121 2.51 -12.49 -5.99
C GLN A 121 2.36 -10.99 -5.71
N LEU A 122 3.16 -10.44 -4.79
CA LEU A 122 3.13 -9.00 -4.48
C LEU A 122 3.59 -8.17 -5.68
N ALA A 123 4.62 -8.63 -6.39
CA ALA A 123 5.07 -8.00 -7.63
C ALA A 123 3.97 -8.00 -8.70
N LEU A 124 3.24 -9.10 -8.85
CA LEU A 124 2.08 -9.19 -9.75
C LEU A 124 0.97 -8.22 -9.35
N GLU A 125 0.59 -8.16 -8.07
CA GLU A 125 -0.44 -7.25 -7.57
C GLU A 125 -0.05 -5.77 -7.75
N ALA A 126 1.23 -5.43 -7.55
CA ALA A 126 1.75 -4.10 -7.83
C ALA A 126 1.66 -3.75 -9.33
N GLU A 127 1.98 -4.70 -10.21
CA GLU A 127 1.86 -4.51 -11.66
C GLU A 127 0.40 -4.35 -12.11
N ILE A 128 -0.51 -5.13 -11.54
CA ILE A 128 -1.96 -4.99 -11.78
C ILE A 128 -2.44 -3.60 -11.32
N THR A 129 -2.03 -3.14 -10.15
CA THR A 129 -2.39 -1.82 -9.63
C THR A 129 -1.90 -0.70 -10.55
N ARG A 130 -0.64 -0.78 -11.00
CA ARG A 130 -0.09 0.15 -12.00
C ARG A 130 -0.87 0.11 -13.32
N MET A 131 -1.37 -1.04 -13.72
CA MET A 131 -2.15 -1.20 -14.95
C MET A 131 -3.48 -0.47 -14.84
N PHE A 132 -4.26 -0.70 -13.77
CA PHE A 132 -5.53 0.03 -13.54
C PHE A 132 -5.34 1.54 -13.39
N ALA A 133 -4.32 1.97 -12.63
CA ALA A 133 -3.98 3.39 -12.53
C ALA A 133 -3.67 4.01 -13.90
N ARG A 134 -3.05 3.25 -14.81
CA ARG A 134 -2.79 3.71 -16.17
C ARG A 134 -4.04 3.80 -17.01
N VAL A 135 -4.95 2.84 -16.90
CA VAL A 135 -6.26 2.91 -17.58
C VAL A 135 -7.00 4.18 -17.17
N LEU A 136 -7.04 4.51 -15.87
CA LEU A 136 -7.63 5.77 -15.41
C LEU A 136 -7.00 6.99 -16.07
N ALA A 137 -5.67 7.05 -16.09
CA ALA A 137 -4.95 8.15 -16.74
C ALA A 137 -5.29 8.25 -18.24
N ASP A 138 -5.32 7.11 -18.94
CA ASP A 138 -5.66 7.04 -20.36
C ASP A 138 -7.11 7.51 -20.61
N MET A 139 -8.07 7.12 -19.75
CA MET A 139 -9.46 7.62 -19.82
C MET A 139 -9.56 9.13 -19.58
N CYS A 140 -8.82 9.66 -18.60
CA CYS A 140 -8.80 11.10 -18.34
C CYS A 140 -8.26 11.88 -19.55
N ILE A 141 -7.20 11.40 -20.19
CA ILE A 141 -6.65 12.01 -21.42
C ILE A 141 -7.69 12.00 -22.54
N ILE A 142 -8.39 10.87 -22.73
CA ILE A 142 -9.47 10.76 -23.71
C ILE A 142 -10.59 11.79 -23.44
N LEU A 143 -11.02 11.95 -22.19
CA LEU A 143 -12.06 12.92 -21.82
C LEU A 143 -11.61 14.37 -22.03
N MET A 144 -10.32 14.67 -21.81
CA MET A 144 -9.75 15.99 -22.10
C MET A 144 -9.73 16.32 -23.59
N ASN A 145 -9.61 15.28 -24.44
CA ASN A 145 -9.53 15.39 -25.89
C ASN A 145 -10.80 14.88 -26.59
N LYS A 146 -11.96 14.98 -25.92
CA LYS A 146 -13.25 14.43 -26.38
C LYS A 146 -13.71 14.88 -27.78
N ASP A 147 -13.18 16.01 -28.26
CA ASP A 147 -13.51 16.61 -29.56
C ASP A 147 -12.40 16.38 -30.61
N ASN A 148 -11.37 15.56 -30.29
CA ASN A 148 -10.23 15.25 -31.16
C ASN A 148 -10.10 13.74 -31.37
N ASP A 149 -10.82 13.22 -32.37
CA ASP A 149 -10.89 11.78 -32.67
C ASP A 149 -9.52 11.16 -32.99
N ASP A 150 -8.63 11.89 -33.66
CA ASP A 150 -7.29 11.41 -34.00
C ASP A 150 -6.44 11.20 -32.73
N GLU A 151 -6.46 12.16 -31.80
CA GLU A 151 -5.72 12.08 -30.54
C GLU A 151 -6.29 11.00 -29.61
N ILE A 152 -7.62 10.83 -29.60
CA ILE A 152 -8.29 9.73 -28.89
C ILE A 152 -7.80 8.38 -29.43
N LYS A 153 -7.81 8.22 -30.76
CA LYS A 153 -7.41 6.97 -31.41
C LYS A 153 -5.94 6.65 -31.15
N GLU A 154 -5.04 7.63 -31.26
CA GLU A 154 -3.63 7.49 -30.92
C GLU A 154 -3.43 7.08 -29.46
N THR A 155 -4.19 7.69 -28.54
CA THR A 155 -4.13 7.35 -27.10
C THR A 155 -4.50 5.89 -26.86
N LEU A 156 -5.60 5.40 -27.45
CA LEU A 156 -6.04 4.01 -27.32
C LEU A 156 -5.04 3.03 -27.94
N GLN A 157 -4.53 3.32 -29.13
CA GLN A 157 -3.53 2.46 -29.78
C GLN A 157 -2.24 2.37 -28.96
N ALA A 158 -1.78 3.51 -28.43
CA ALA A 158 -0.63 3.56 -27.55
C ALA A 158 -0.89 2.81 -26.23
N ALA A 159 -2.11 2.86 -25.68
CA ALA A 159 -2.50 2.12 -24.49
C ALA A 159 -2.43 0.61 -24.69
N VAL A 160 -2.98 0.11 -25.79
CA VAL A 160 -2.92 -1.32 -26.16
C VAL A 160 -1.47 -1.77 -26.38
N ALA A 161 -0.66 -0.98 -27.10
CA ALA A 161 0.75 -1.30 -27.31
C ALA A 161 1.53 -1.37 -25.98
N ARG A 162 1.32 -0.41 -25.07
CA ARG A 162 1.92 -0.43 -23.72
C ARG A 162 1.52 -1.67 -22.93
N MET A 163 0.24 -2.05 -23.00
CA MET A 163 -0.30 -3.21 -22.31
C MET A 163 0.33 -4.51 -22.82
N ASN A 164 0.43 -4.67 -24.14
CA ASN A 164 1.09 -5.82 -24.78
C ASN A 164 2.60 -5.89 -24.47
N GLU A 165 3.27 -4.74 -24.36
CA GLU A 165 4.68 -4.73 -23.96
C GLU A 165 4.86 -5.09 -22.48
N ARG A 166 3.92 -4.72 -21.62
CA ARG A 166 3.96 -5.06 -20.20
C ARG A 166 3.86 -6.57 -19.97
N THR A 167 3.00 -7.29 -20.70
CA THR A 167 2.88 -8.76 -20.56
C THR A 167 4.11 -9.52 -21.06
N LYS A 168 4.93 -8.94 -21.94
CA LYS A 168 6.24 -9.54 -22.26
C LYS A 168 7.22 -9.46 -21.10
N ARG A 169 7.16 -8.39 -20.32
CA ARG A 169 8.03 -8.16 -19.15
C ARG A 169 7.55 -8.91 -17.91
N PHE A 170 6.23 -9.06 -17.75
CA PHE A 170 5.57 -9.80 -16.68
C PHE A 170 4.58 -10.81 -17.26
N PRO A 171 5.06 -11.99 -17.70
CA PRO A 171 4.21 -12.99 -18.36
C PRO A 171 3.02 -13.47 -17.52
N GLU A 172 3.17 -13.51 -16.19
CA GLU A 172 2.13 -13.89 -15.24
C GLU A 172 0.90 -13.00 -15.33
N LEU A 173 1.08 -11.73 -15.73
CA LEU A 173 0.00 -10.78 -15.92
C LEU A 173 -0.98 -11.24 -17.02
N ASN A 174 -0.49 -11.91 -18.05
CA ASN A 174 -1.30 -12.35 -19.19
C ASN A 174 -2.39 -13.36 -18.80
N ASN A 175 -2.16 -14.11 -17.71
CA ASN A 175 -3.12 -15.07 -17.17
C ASN A 175 -4.04 -14.47 -16.11
N SER A 176 -3.89 -13.18 -15.79
CA SER A 176 -4.68 -12.52 -14.76
C SER A 176 -6.04 -12.07 -15.28
N VAL A 177 -7.08 -12.22 -14.44
CA VAL A 177 -8.42 -11.67 -14.71
C VAL A 177 -8.34 -10.15 -14.92
N ALA A 178 -7.46 -9.47 -14.19
CA ALA A 178 -7.23 -8.04 -14.34
C ALA A 178 -6.81 -7.65 -15.76
N TYR A 179 -5.88 -8.39 -16.36
CA TYR A 179 -5.44 -8.16 -17.73
C TYR A 179 -6.57 -8.38 -18.74
N THR A 180 -7.37 -9.44 -18.56
CA THR A 180 -8.54 -9.70 -19.40
C THR A 180 -9.54 -8.55 -19.33
N ILE A 181 -9.82 -8.03 -18.13
CA ILE A 181 -10.72 -6.88 -17.94
C ILE A 181 -10.18 -5.65 -18.66
N VAL A 182 -8.90 -5.31 -18.46
CA VAL A 182 -8.31 -4.12 -19.07
C VAL A 182 -8.24 -4.23 -20.60
N SER A 183 -7.92 -5.40 -21.12
CA SER A 183 -7.96 -5.66 -22.56
C SER A 183 -9.37 -5.46 -23.12
N ALA A 184 -10.37 -6.03 -22.45
CA ALA A 184 -11.78 -5.88 -22.86
C ALA A 184 -12.27 -4.42 -22.81
N ILE A 185 -11.78 -3.62 -21.85
CA ILE A 185 -12.06 -2.18 -21.80
C ILE A 185 -11.51 -1.50 -23.07
N TYR A 186 -10.23 -1.69 -23.38
CA TYR A 186 -9.64 -1.05 -24.56
C TYR A 186 -10.27 -1.52 -25.87
N ASP A 187 -10.55 -2.82 -26.01
CA ASP A 187 -11.22 -3.37 -27.18
C ASP A 187 -12.64 -2.80 -27.34
N LYS A 188 -13.40 -2.69 -26.25
CA LYS A 188 -14.73 -2.07 -26.27
C LYS A 188 -14.65 -0.61 -26.72
N LEU A 189 -13.70 0.16 -26.18
CA LEU A 189 -13.54 1.57 -26.51
C LEU A 189 -13.09 1.78 -27.97
N LEU A 190 -12.18 0.96 -28.48
CA LEU A 190 -11.78 0.98 -29.88
C LEU A 190 -12.96 0.71 -30.81
N ASN A 191 -13.83 -0.25 -30.47
CA ASN A 191 -15.03 -0.57 -31.25
C ASN A 191 -16.11 0.52 -31.19
N LEU A 192 -16.05 1.41 -30.21
CA LEU A 192 -16.99 2.52 -30.05
C LEU A 192 -16.49 3.84 -30.64
N LEU A 193 -15.30 3.88 -31.25
CA LEU A 193 -14.80 5.10 -31.90
C LEU A 193 -15.79 5.62 -32.95
N GLY A 194 -16.08 6.91 -32.90
CA GLY A 194 -17.08 7.57 -33.77
C GLY A 194 -18.54 7.27 -33.41
N ASN A 195 -18.81 6.57 -32.31
CA ASN A 195 -20.16 6.33 -31.80
C ASN A 195 -20.53 7.37 -30.72
N ASP A 196 -21.76 7.87 -30.74
CA ASP A 196 -22.28 8.83 -29.76
C ASP A 196 -22.19 8.34 -28.30
N ARG A 197 -22.13 7.03 -28.09
CA ARG A 197 -21.99 6.41 -26.75
C ARG A 197 -20.56 6.33 -26.24
N TYR A 198 -19.56 6.67 -27.06
CA TYR A 198 -18.15 6.54 -26.72
C TYR A 198 -17.80 7.24 -25.41
N ILE A 199 -18.08 8.55 -25.33
CA ILE A 199 -17.75 9.37 -24.15
C ILE A 199 -18.47 8.88 -22.90
N TYR A 200 -19.74 8.49 -23.03
CA TYR A 200 -20.48 7.89 -21.91
C TYR A 200 -19.79 6.62 -21.38
N GLU A 201 -19.32 5.75 -22.27
CA GLU A 201 -18.64 4.52 -21.87
C GLU A 201 -17.28 4.80 -21.21
N VAL A 202 -16.53 5.80 -21.70
CA VAL A 202 -15.29 6.26 -21.05
C VAL A 202 -15.57 6.75 -19.62
N GLU A 203 -16.59 7.59 -19.42
CA GLU A 203 -16.98 8.08 -18.08
C GLU A 203 -17.41 6.94 -17.14
N MET A 204 -18.11 5.92 -17.66
CA MET A 204 -18.50 4.75 -16.88
C MET A 204 -17.29 3.88 -16.51
N THR A 205 -16.33 3.73 -17.41
CA THR A 205 -15.05 3.07 -17.13
C THR A 205 -14.28 3.80 -16.02
N VAL A 206 -14.22 5.13 -16.05
CA VAL A 206 -13.58 5.92 -14.98
C VAL A 206 -14.22 5.62 -13.63
N LYS A 207 -15.55 5.76 -13.52
CA LYS A 207 -16.28 5.50 -12.26
C LYS A 207 -16.06 4.09 -11.74
N LEU A 208 -16.05 3.09 -12.63
CA LEU A 208 -15.82 1.70 -12.25
C LEU A 208 -14.43 1.51 -11.67
N ILE A 209 -13.39 2.01 -12.36
CA ILE A 209 -12.01 1.83 -11.89
C ILE A 209 -11.75 2.66 -10.63
N GLU A 210 -12.26 3.89 -10.54
CA GLU A 210 -12.17 4.72 -9.32
C GLU A 210 -12.80 4.04 -8.11
N SER A 211 -13.92 3.33 -8.29
CA SER A 211 -14.54 2.58 -7.19
C SER A 211 -13.69 1.39 -6.70
N TYR A 212 -12.81 0.88 -7.57
CA TYR A 212 -11.96 -0.28 -7.31
C TYR A 212 -10.56 0.07 -6.81
N MET A 213 -10.04 1.24 -7.20
CA MET A 213 -8.68 1.69 -6.86
C MET A 213 -8.40 1.79 -5.35
N PRO A 214 -9.34 2.22 -4.46
CA PRO A 214 -9.09 2.25 -3.02
C PRO A 214 -8.71 0.88 -2.45
N GLU A 215 -9.41 -0.18 -2.86
CA GLU A 215 -9.11 -1.56 -2.43
C GLU A 215 -7.73 -2.01 -2.95
N ARG A 216 -7.37 -1.61 -4.18
CA ARG A 216 -6.06 -1.88 -4.78
C ARG A 216 -4.93 -1.11 -4.11
N HIS A 217 -5.15 0.14 -3.77
CA HIS A 217 -4.19 0.97 -3.06
C HIS A 217 -3.99 0.50 -1.63
N ASP A 218 -5.03 0.04 -0.94
CA ASP A 218 -4.89 -0.58 0.38
C ASP A 218 -3.99 -1.83 0.30
N MET A 219 -4.20 -2.71 -0.69
CA MET A 219 -3.31 -3.87 -0.90
C MET A 219 -1.86 -3.48 -1.25
N ALA A 220 -1.64 -2.37 -1.96
CA ALA A 220 -0.30 -1.93 -2.34
C ALA A 220 0.42 -1.14 -1.23
N ILE A 221 -0.32 -0.42 -0.38
CA ILE A 221 0.19 0.30 0.80
C ILE A 221 0.50 -0.69 1.94
N ASP A 222 -0.16 -1.85 1.98
CA ASP A 222 0.13 -2.91 2.95
C ASP A 222 1.48 -3.64 2.70
N PHE A 223 2.26 -3.25 1.68
CA PHE A 223 3.63 -3.76 1.46
C PHE A 223 4.74 -2.92 2.09
N ILE A 224 4.38 -1.84 2.79
CA ILE A 224 5.26 -1.00 3.61
C ILE A 224 4.82 -1.14 5.06
#